data_AF-A0A8H4JCP9-F1
#
_entry.id   AF-A0A8H4JCP9-F1
#
_cell.length_a   1.000
_cell.length_b   1.000
_cell.length_c   1.000
_cell.angle_alpha   90.00
_cell.angle_beta   90.00
_cell.angle_gamma   90.00
#
_symmetry.space_group_name_H-M   'P 1'
#
loop_
_entity.id
_entity.type
_entity.pdbx_description
1 polymer ?
#
loop_
_entity_poly.entity_id
_entity_poly.type
_entity_poly.pdbx_seq_one_letter_code
_entity_poly.pdbx_strand_id
1 'polypeptide(L)'
;AVQECETFSYYDELVFLYSKTGQMKRALYLIIDRLKNVRKAIEFAKEQDDPDLWEDLLKYSMDKPSFIRGLLEQVGTAINPITVVQRIPEGLEIEGLREGLTHMMKEHEIQYSISSGVARVLRSEVATAQNELRAGQRKGIKFEVVVQSAETGTLRKVS
;
A
#
# COMPACT_ATOMS: atom_id res chain seq x y z
N ALA A 1 4.26 -14.63 30.78
CA ALA A 1 4.75 -13.69 29.74
C ALA A 1 4.06 -12.33 29.83
N VAL A 2 2.77 -12.18 29.51
CA VAL A 2 2.05 -10.87 29.56
C VAL A 2 2.08 -10.21 30.95
N GLN A 3 1.76 -10.97 32.01
CA GLN A 3 1.74 -10.46 33.39
C GLN A 3 3.09 -9.93 33.88
N GLU A 4 4.21 -10.52 33.44
CA GLU A 4 5.53 -10.02 33.84
C GLU A 4 5.88 -8.72 33.10
N CYS A 5 5.53 -8.60 31.82
CA CYS A 5 5.75 -7.36 31.05
C CYS A 5 4.90 -6.19 31.56
N GLU A 6 3.68 -6.45 32.04
CA GLU A 6 2.84 -5.44 32.71
C GLU A 6 3.46 -4.96 34.03
N THR A 7 4.24 -5.81 34.71
CA THR A 7 4.88 -5.48 35.99
C THR A 7 6.15 -4.66 35.80
N PHE A 8 6.86 -4.84 34.68
CA PHE A 8 8.15 -4.19 34.40
C PHE A 8 8.10 -3.01 33.40
N SER A 9 6.91 -2.58 32.95
CA SER A 9 6.74 -1.43 32.03
C SER A 9 7.42 -1.59 30.65
N TYR A 10 7.52 -2.82 30.15
CA TYR A 10 7.98 -3.14 28.79
C TYR A 10 6.85 -2.94 27.77
N TYR A 11 6.47 -1.69 27.56
CA TYR A 11 5.30 -1.32 26.75
C TYR A 11 5.46 -1.68 25.27
N ASP A 12 6.69 -1.69 24.76
CA ASP A 12 6.96 -1.99 23.34
C ASP A 12 6.80 -3.48 23.05
N GLU A 13 7.27 -4.32 23.95
CA GLU A 13 7.12 -5.77 23.93
C GLU A 13 5.65 -6.17 24.13
N LEU A 14 4.93 -5.43 24.98
CA LEU A 14 3.50 -5.65 25.21
C LEU A 14 2.67 -5.33 23.97
N VAL A 15 2.98 -4.23 23.27
CA VAL A 15 2.35 -3.88 21.98
C VAL A 15 2.61 -4.96 20.94
N PHE A 16 3.86 -5.43 20.84
CA PHE A 16 4.21 -6.52 19.93
C PHE A 16 3.41 -7.79 20.25
N LEU A 17 3.29 -8.15 21.53
CA LEU A 17 2.53 -9.33 21.93
C LEU A 17 1.02 -9.17 21.64
N TYR A 18 0.45 -8.00 21.89
CA TYR A 18 -0.96 -7.72 21.58
C TYR A 18 -1.25 -7.72 20.08
N SER A 19 -0.31 -7.23 19.26
CA SER A 19 -0.39 -7.35 17.80
C SER A 19 -0.38 -8.81 17.35
N LYS A 20 0.52 -9.65 17.89
CA LYS A 20 0.60 -11.09 17.54
C LYS A 20 -0.57 -11.93 18.06
N THR A 21 -1.26 -11.47 19.10
CA THR A 21 -2.44 -12.16 19.67
C THR A 21 -3.77 -11.66 19.08
N GLY A 22 -3.74 -10.73 18.12
CA GLY A 22 -4.94 -10.19 17.46
C GLY A 22 -5.72 -9.16 18.30
N GLN A 23 -5.18 -8.71 19.43
CA GLN A 23 -5.82 -7.71 20.31
C GLN A 23 -5.40 -6.28 19.92
N MET A 24 -5.64 -5.92 18.65
CA MET A 24 -5.14 -4.67 18.04
C MET A 24 -5.66 -3.41 18.73
N LYS A 25 -6.95 -3.39 19.12
CA LYS A 25 -7.54 -2.26 19.87
C LYS A 25 -6.84 -2.02 21.20
N ARG A 26 -6.56 -3.09 21.96
CA ARG A 26 -5.86 -2.98 23.26
C ARG A 26 -4.41 -2.55 23.08
N ALA A 27 -3.74 -3.03 22.03
CA ALA A 27 -2.40 -2.56 21.66
C ALA A 27 -2.40 -1.04 21.39
N LEU A 28 -3.35 -0.56 20.59
CA LEU A 28 -3.48 0.85 20.27
C LEU A 28 -3.75 1.69 21.53
N TYR A 29 -4.70 1.29 22.36
CA TYR A 29 -4.97 1.98 23.63
C TYR A 29 -3.74 2.02 24.54
N LEU A 30 -2.92 0.97 24.58
CA LEU A 30 -1.68 0.96 25.33
C LEU A 30 -0.70 2.02 24.82
N ILE A 31 -0.55 2.14 23.49
CA ILE A 31 0.33 3.15 22.88
C ILE A 31 -0.15 4.56 23.21
N ILE A 32 -1.46 4.79 23.13
CA ILE A 32 -1.99 6.15 23.31
C ILE A 32 -2.06 6.55 24.78
N ASP A 33 -2.50 5.65 25.67
CA ASP A 33 -2.75 5.98 27.08
C ASP A 33 -1.48 5.85 27.94
N ARG A 34 -0.65 4.82 27.72
CA ARG A 34 0.57 4.57 28.52
C ARG A 34 1.79 5.24 27.92
N LEU A 35 2.06 4.99 26.63
CA LEU A 35 3.24 5.57 25.97
C LEU A 35 3.04 7.04 25.58
N LYS A 36 1.79 7.50 25.46
CA LYS A 36 1.42 8.87 25.01
C LYS A 36 2.16 9.32 23.76
N ASN A 37 2.53 8.35 22.91
CA ASN A 37 3.33 8.60 21.73
C ASN A 37 2.43 8.59 20.50
N VAL A 38 2.02 9.80 20.09
CA VAL A 38 1.14 10.03 18.94
C VAL A 38 1.72 9.43 17.66
N ARG A 39 3.02 9.63 17.43
CA ARG A 39 3.70 9.16 16.21
C ARG A 39 3.65 7.64 16.10
N LYS A 40 3.98 6.95 17.20
CA LYS A 40 3.93 5.49 17.26
C LYS A 40 2.51 4.93 17.08
N ALA A 41 1.49 5.62 17.61
CA ALA A 41 0.10 5.21 17.42
C ALA A 41 -0.33 5.31 15.95
N ILE A 42 0.11 6.37 15.25
CA ILE A 42 -0.16 6.57 13.82
C ILE A 42 0.56 5.52 12.98
N GLU A 43 1.83 5.25 13.26
CA GLU A 43 2.61 4.21 12.58
C GLU A 43 1.99 2.82 12.78
N PHE A 44 1.58 2.49 14.00
CA PHE A 44 0.88 1.25 14.29
C PHE A 44 -0.43 1.11 13.49
N ALA A 45 -1.26 2.17 13.45
CA ALA A 45 -2.49 2.15 12.67
C ALA A 45 -2.25 2.00 11.16
N LYS A 46 -1.15 2.58 10.64
CA LYS A 46 -0.71 2.39 9.24
C LYS A 46 -0.26 0.95 8.96
N GLU A 47 0.54 0.36 9.83
CA GLU A 47 1.04 -1.01 9.64
C GLU A 47 -0.07 -2.05 9.67
N GLN A 48 -1.10 -1.83 10.48
CA GLN A 48 -2.22 -2.76 10.60
C GLN A 48 -3.22 -2.66 9.43
N ASP A 49 -3.28 -1.54 8.71
CA ASP A 49 -4.20 -1.29 7.58
C ASP A 49 -5.67 -1.61 7.88
N ASP A 50 -6.10 -1.38 9.13
CA ASP A 50 -7.44 -1.69 9.62
C ASP A 50 -8.29 -0.41 9.76
N PRO A 51 -9.39 -0.27 8.98
CA PRO A 51 -10.30 0.87 9.09
C PRO A 51 -10.89 1.06 10.50
N ASP A 52 -11.23 -0.02 11.20
CA ASP A 52 -11.86 0.06 12.53
C ASP A 52 -10.87 0.63 13.56
N LEU A 53 -9.59 0.29 13.42
CA LEU A 53 -8.51 0.80 14.26
C LEU A 53 -8.28 2.30 14.02
N TRP A 54 -8.39 2.75 12.78
CA TRP A 54 -8.36 4.18 12.43
C TRP A 54 -9.55 4.94 12.99
N GLU A 55 -10.75 4.34 12.98
CA GLU A 55 -11.91 4.97 13.60
C GLU A 55 -11.72 5.14 15.11
N ASP A 56 -11.23 4.12 15.80
CA ASP A 56 -10.93 4.18 17.23
C ASP A 56 -9.86 5.25 17.53
N LEU A 57 -8.81 5.32 16.70
CA LEU A 57 -7.76 6.34 16.81
C LEU A 57 -8.30 7.76 16.63
N LEU A 58 -9.11 7.97 15.59
CA LEU A 58 -9.71 9.28 15.29
C LEU A 58 -10.65 9.69 16.42
N LYS A 59 -11.51 8.78 16.90
CA LYS A 59 -12.41 9.03 18.02
C LYS A 59 -11.68 9.45 19.29
N TYR A 60 -10.52 8.85 19.56
CA TYR A 60 -9.70 9.18 20.73
C TYR A 60 -8.89 10.49 20.59
N SER A 61 -8.70 10.98 19.36
CA SER A 61 -7.79 12.10 19.08
C SER A 61 -8.47 13.44 18.82
N MET A 62 -9.76 13.44 18.46
CA MET A 62 -10.51 14.68 18.15
C MET A 62 -10.68 15.63 19.34
N ASP A 63 -10.41 15.18 20.56
CA ASP A 63 -10.40 16.00 21.78
C ASP A 63 -9.03 16.64 22.10
N LYS A 64 -7.97 16.32 21.34
CA LYS A 64 -6.58 16.71 21.64
C LYS A 64 -5.92 17.44 20.47
N PRO A 65 -5.75 18.77 20.53
CA PRO A 65 -5.12 19.57 19.46
C PRO A 65 -3.72 19.08 19.05
N SER A 66 -2.89 18.71 20.03
CA SER A 66 -1.54 18.17 19.77
C SER A 66 -1.57 16.87 18.96
N PHE A 67 -2.62 16.06 19.16
CA PHE A 67 -2.79 14.80 18.45
C PHE A 67 -3.22 15.05 17.00
N ILE A 68 -4.15 15.96 16.77
CA ILE A 68 -4.61 16.34 15.42
C ILE A 68 -3.43 16.91 14.61
N ARG A 69 -2.59 17.75 15.23
CA ARG A 69 -1.36 18.24 14.59
C ARG A 69 -0.43 17.09 14.19
N GLY A 70 -0.19 16.14 15.10
CA GLY A 70 0.61 14.94 14.81
C GLY A 70 0.03 14.05 13.70
N LEU A 71 -1.31 13.91 13.66
CA LEU A 71 -2.02 13.24 12.58
C LEU A 71 -1.75 13.93 11.24
N LEU A 72 -1.94 15.24 11.16
CA LEU A 72 -1.75 15.97 9.90
C LEU A 72 -0.30 15.93 9.38
N GLU A 73 0.68 15.90 10.28
CA GLU A 73 2.10 15.79 9.91
C GLU A 73 2.48 14.38 9.45
N GLN A 74 1.91 13.33 10.06
CA GLN A 74 2.37 11.95 9.85
C GLN A 74 1.46 11.05 9.03
N VAL A 75 0.18 11.36 8.85
CA VAL A 75 -0.79 10.49 8.16
C VAL A 75 -0.43 10.26 6.69
N GLY A 76 0.18 11.24 6.02
CA GLY A 76 0.50 11.13 4.58
C GLY A 76 -0.77 10.83 3.77
N THR A 77 -0.75 9.74 2.97
CA THR A 77 -1.89 9.30 2.16
C THR A 77 -2.76 8.19 2.77
N ALA A 78 -2.48 7.78 4.02
CA ALA A 78 -3.18 6.66 4.65
C ALA A 78 -4.65 6.94 4.98
N ILE A 79 -5.04 8.21 5.12
CA ILE A 79 -6.42 8.62 5.40
C ILE A 79 -6.86 9.68 4.40
N ASN A 80 -8.15 9.69 4.08
CA ASN A 80 -8.76 10.72 3.27
C ASN A 80 -8.81 12.06 4.04
N PRO A 81 -8.29 13.17 3.47
CA PRO A 81 -8.35 14.50 4.08
C PRO A 81 -9.75 14.93 4.49
N ILE A 82 -10.76 14.55 3.69
CA ILE A 82 -12.16 14.95 3.89
C ILE A 82 -12.71 14.35 5.18
N THR A 83 -12.39 13.08 5.48
CA THR A 83 -12.92 12.39 6.66
C THR A 83 -12.33 12.95 7.95
N VAL A 84 -11.10 13.45 7.91
CA VAL A 84 -10.46 14.13 9.04
C VAL A 84 -11.15 15.47 9.27
N VAL A 85 -11.30 16.31 8.25
CA VAL A 85 -11.91 17.64 8.37
C VAL A 85 -13.35 17.58 8.88
N GLN A 86 -14.15 16.62 8.42
CA GLN A 86 -15.54 16.44 8.86
C GLN A 86 -15.68 16.00 10.32
N ARG A 87 -14.63 15.45 10.93
CA ARG A 87 -14.65 14.92 12.30
C ARG A 87 -14.09 15.91 13.33
N ILE A 88 -13.46 17.00 12.90
CA ILE A 88 -12.90 18.01 13.83
C ILE A 88 -14.06 18.79 14.49
N PRO A 89 -14.14 18.82 15.83
CA PRO A 89 -15.18 19.58 16.53
C PRO A 89 -15.00 21.08 16.33
N GLU A 90 -16.12 21.79 16.20
CA GLU A 90 -16.15 23.24 16.04
C GLU A 90 -15.65 23.94 17.31
N GLY A 91 -14.82 24.98 17.14
CA GLY A 91 -14.27 25.77 18.26
C GLY A 91 -12.97 25.24 18.87
N LEU A 92 -12.36 24.20 18.30
CA LEU A 92 -11.05 23.72 18.74
C LEU A 92 -9.93 24.55 18.10
N GLU A 93 -9.13 25.24 18.92
CA GLU A 93 -7.93 25.93 18.46
C GLU A 93 -6.80 24.92 18.20
N ILE A 94 -6.48 24.73 16.92
CA ILE A 94 -5.40 23.83 16.48
C ILE A 94 -4.32 24.67 15.81
N GLU A 95 -3.16 24.75 16.45
CA GLU A 95 -1.99 25.43 15.89
C GLU A 95 -1.48 24.68 14.64
N GLY A 96 -1.28 25.40 13.54
CA GLY A 96 -0.74 24.83 12.30
C GLY A 96 -1.71 23.95 11.51
N LEU A 97 -3.02 24.01 11.79
CA LEU A 97 -4.04 23.23 11.09
C LEU A 97 -4.02 23.48 9.58
N ARG A 98 -3.88 24.75 9.17
CA ARG A 98 -3.85 25.14 7.76
C ARG A 98 -2.64 24.55 7.05
N GLU A 99 -1.46 24.67 7.64
CA GLU A 99 -0.21 24.15 7.10
C GLU A 99 -0.26 22.61 7.01
N GLY A 100 -0.75 21.93 8.05
CA GLY A 100 -0.91 20.48 8.08
C GLY A 100 -1.91 19.96 7.05
N LEU A 101 -3.05 20.62 6.90
CA LEU A 101 -4.06 20.27 5.89
C LEU A 101 -3.52 20.49 4.47
N THR A 102 -2.84 21.62 4.23
CA THR A 102 -2.24 21.93 2.93
C THR A 102 -1.18 20.89 2.57
N HIS A 103 -0.34 20.50 3.52
CA HIS A 103 0.66 19.45 3.35
C HIS A 103 0.01 18.12 2.98
N MET A 104 -1.00 17.69 3.74
CA MET A 104 -1.72 16.44 3.49
C MET A 104 -2.41 16.43 2.10
N MET A 105 -3.05 17.53 1.70
CA MET A 105 -3.68 17.64 0.39
C MET A 105 -2.65 17.56 -0.75
N LYS A 106 -1.50 18.23 -0.59
CA LYS A 106 -0.41 18.18 -1.57
C LYS A 106 0.18 16.78 -1.72
N GLU A 107 0.32 16.04 -0.61
CA GLU A 107 0.79 14.65 -0.64
C GLU A 107 -0.15 13.74 -1.45
N HIS A 108 -1.47 13.90 -1.26
CA HIS A 108 -2.49 13.18 -2.05
C HIS A 108 -2.45 13.56 -3.53
N GLU A 109 -2.27 14.84 -3.86
CA GLU A 109 -2.13 15.30 -5.24
C GLU A 109 -0.89 14.69 -5.93
N ILE A 110 0.25 14.66 -5.23
CA ILE A 110 1.48 14.04 -5.72
C ILE A 110 1.26 12.55 -5.98
N GLN A 111 0.65 11.83 -5.03
CA GLN A 111 0.35 10.40 -5.20
C GLN A 111 -0.56 10.14 -6.41
N TYR A 112 -1.60 10.96 -6.59
CA TYR A 112 -2.48 10.86 -7.75
C TYR A 112 -1.72 11.10 -9.06
N SER A 113 -0.87 12.13 -9.11
CA SER A 113 -0.04 12.46 -10.28
C SER A 113 0.90 11.31 -10.65
N ILE A 114 1.57 10.72 -9.64
CA ILE A 114 2.45 9.55 -9.84
C ILE A 114 1.64 8.37 -10.35
N SER A 115 0.55 8.01 -9.69
CA SER A 115 -0.32 6.89 -10.07
C SER A 115 -0.84 7.03 -11.51
N SER A 116 -1.28 8.23 -11.89
CA SER A 116 -1.70 8.53 -13.26
C SER A 116 -0.55 8.40 -14.28
N GLY A 117 0.64 8.89 -13.93
CA GLY A 117 1.85 8.74 -14.73
C GLY A 117 2.23 7.28 -14.97
N VAL A 118 2.25 6.46 -13.91
CA VAL A 118 2.52 5.03 -13.96
C VAL A 118 1.47 4.31 -14.81
N ALA A 119 0.17 4.59 -14.60
CA ALA A 119 -0.89 4.00 -15.40
C ALA A 119 -0.76 4.34 -16.89
N ARG A 120 -0.30 5.55 -17.24
CA ARG A 120 -0.03 5.95 -18.63
C ARG A 120 1.14 5.17 -19.23
N VAL A 121 2.24 5.02 -18.50
CA VAL A 121 3.41 4.25 -18.96
C VAL A 121 3.04 2.78 -19.17
N LEU A 122 2.38 2.17 -18.17
CA LEU A 122 1.93 0.77 -18.26
C LEU A 122 1.01 0.54 -19.47
N ARG A 123 0.05 1.44 -19.73
CA ARG A 123 -0.81 1.34 -20.91
C ARG A 123 -0.02 1.40 -22.21
N SER A 124 0.99 2.27 -22.28
CA SER A 124 1.86 2.39 -23.46
C SER A 124 2.69 1.14 -23.69
N GLU A 125 3.32 0.59 -22.64
CA GLU A 125 4.14 -0.63 -22.72
C GLU A 125 3.31 -1.84 -23.14
N VAL A 126 2.11 -2.02 -22.56
CA VAL A 126 1.19 -3.09 -22.94
C VAL A 126 0.78 -2.96 -24.41
N ALA A 127 0.50 -1.75 -24.89
CA ALA A 127 0.15 -1.53 -26.30
C ALA A 127 1.31 -1.88 -27.24
N THR A 128 2.53 -1.48 -26.92
CA THR A 128 3.73 -1.81 -27.70
C THR A 128 3.96 -3.32 -27.75
N ALA A 129 3.98 -3.99 -26.59
CA ALA A 129 4.20 -5.43 -26.52
C ALA A 129 3.12 -6.22 -27.29
N GLN A 130 1.85 -5.82 -27.18
CA GLN A 130 0.77 -6.42 -27.96
C GLN A 130 0.95 -6.24 -29.47
N ASN A 131 1.42 -5.08 -29.92
CA ASN A 131 1.63 -4.81 -31.34
C ASN A 131 2.82 -5.63 -31.90
N GLU A 132 3.90 -5.76 -31.13
CA GLU A 132 5.04 -6.63 -31.49
C GLU A 132 4.62 -8.09 -31.63
N LEU A 133 3.86 -8.61 -30.66
CA LEU A 133 3.33 -9.98 -30.71
C LEU A 133 2.47 -10.20 -31.97
N ARG A 134 1.54 -9.28 -32.25
CA ARG A 134 0.69 -9.35 -33.45
C ARG A 134 1.52 -9.29 -34.74
N ALA A 135 2.54 -8.45 -34.80
CA ALA A 135 3.43 -8.35 -35.95
C ALA A 135 4.24 -9.65 -36.16
N GLY A 136 4.73 -10.25 -35.07
CA GLY A 136 5.40 -11.56 -35.10
C GLY A 136 4.49 -12.68 -35.59
N GLN A 137 3.26 -12.77 -35.07
CA GLN A 137 2.27 -13.77 -35.47
C GLN A 137 1.80 -13.64 -36.92
N ARG A 138 1.83 -12.43 -37.50
CA ARG A 138 1.45 -12.18 -38.90
C ARG A 138 2.59 -12.44 -39.90
N LYS A 139 3.84 -12.63 -39.44
CA LYS A 139 4.94 -12.99 -40.34
C LYS A 139 4.79 -14.46 -40.75
N GLY A 140 4.55 -14.69 -42.04
CA GLY A 140 4.50 -16.03 -42.60
C GLY A 140 5.85 -16.75 -42.44
N ILE A 141 5.81 -18.03 -42.07
CA ILE A 141 7.00 -18.88 -41.97
C ILE A 141 7.28 -19.41 -43.38
N LYS A 142 8.44 -19.09 -43.96
CA LYS A 142 8.85 -19.65 -45.25
C LYS A 142 9.38 -21.07 -45.02
N PHE A 143 8.57 -22.08 -45.34
CA PHE A 143 9.04 -23.46 -45.38
C PHE A 143 9.78 -23.70 -46.70
N GLU A 144 11.07 -23.99 -46.63
CA GLU A 144 11.84 -24.45 -47.77
C GLU A 144 11.84 -25.99 -47.74
N VAL A 145 10.98 -26.60 -48.54
CA VAL A 145 10.90 -28.06 -48.67
C VAL A 145 12.10 -28.52 -49.50
N VAL A 146 13.11 -29.09 -48.86
CA VAL A 146 14.15 -29.84 -49.56
C VAL A 146 13.54 -31.16 -50.01
N VAL A 147 13.11 -31.23 -51.27
CA VAL A 147 12.70 -32.49 -51.89
C VAL A 147 13.97 -33.32 -52.10
N GLN A 148 14.22 -34.29 -51.22
CA GLN A 148 15.16 -35.35 -51.51
C GLN A 148 14.54 -36.24 -52.59
N SER A 149 15.01 -36.09 -53.83
CA SER A 149 14.75 -37.05 -54.90
C SER A 149 15.34 -38.40 -54.48
N ALA A 150 14.46 -39.33 -54.07
CA ALA A 150 14.82 -40.71 -53.80
C ALA A 150 15.32 -41.37 -55.09
N GLU A 151 16.60 -41.77 -55.11
CA GLU A 151 17.12 -42.68 -56.13
C GLU A 151 16.37 -44.01 -56.04
N THR A 152 15.59 -44.29 -57.08
CA THR A 152 14.83 -45.53 -57.25
C THR A 152 15.79 -46.72 -57.34
N GLY A 153 15.87 -47.51 -56.27
CA GLY A 153 16.51 -48.83 -56.29
C GLY A 153 15.81 -49.76 -57.29
N THR A 154 16.52 -50.19 -58.33
CA THR A 154 16.05 -51.20 -59.28
C THR A 154 16.43 -52.59 -58.78
N LEU A 155 15.40 -53.42 -58.60
CA LEU A 155 15.45 -54.82 -58.17
C LEU A 155 16.00 -55.76 -59.27
N ARG A 156 16.87 -56.69 -58.83
CA ARG A 156 17.13 -58.09 -59.28
C ARG A 156 16.83 -58.51 -60.74
N LYS A 157 17.85 -59.12 -61.36
CA LYS A 157 17.71 -60.40 -62.07
C LYS A 157 18.81 -61.37 -61.60
N VAL A 158 18.38 -62.49 -61.02
CA VAL A 158 19.20 -63.66 -60.72
C VAL A 158 18.91 -64.64 -61.87
N SER A 159 19.96 -65.10 -62.55
CA SER A 159 19.93 -66.28 -63.42
C SER A 159 20.30 -67.51 -62.62
#